data_AF-X1FWD7-F1
#
_entry.id   AF-X1FWD7-F1
#
_cell.length_a   1.000
_cell.length_b   1.000
_cell.length_c   1.000
_cell.angle_alpha   90.00
_cell.angle_beta   90.00
_cell.angle_gamma   90.00
#
_symmetry.space_group_name_H-M   'P 1'
#
loop_
_entity.id
_entity.type
_entity.pdbx_description
1 polymer ?
#
loop_
_entity_poly.entity_id
_entity_poly.type
_entity_poly.pdbx_seq_one_letter_code
_entity_poly.pdbx_strand_id
1 'polypeptide(L)'
;GFYDNLGVVGEQPHLLRQKTWQQDPGFVYSPIEWLDHKPGSDRRHSQLTHATCRYGTPLLMRWEGLDRRAAYHINVVYRGPFGPQFTCKTDDGHLIHASRGNTDSTPVSYSIPQAATSDGVLGLQWQLTNQVRGVSVTEIWLIKQQD
;
A
#
# COMPACT_ATOMS: atom_id res chain seq x y z
N GLY A 1 10.48 -6.71 -11.43
CA GLY A 1 9.37 -6.32 -10.53
C GLY A 1 9.75 -5.03 -9.84
N PHE A 2 8.85 -4.51 -9.02
CA PHE A 2 9.04 -3.27 -8.24
C PHE A 2 8.94 -3.60 -6.75
N TYR A 3 9.57 -2.78 -5.92
CA TYR A 3 9.52 -2.86 -4.46
C TYR A 3 9.42 -1.45 -3.89
N ASP A 4 8.53 -1.28 -2.91
CA ASP A 4 8.36 -0.05 -2.16
C ASP A 4 8.38 -0.37 -0.66
N ASN A 5 9.25 0.34 0.07
CA ASN A 5 9.29 0.37 1.52
C ASN A 5 8.58 1.65 1.97
N LEU A 6 7.29 1.55 2.23
CA LEU A 6 6.41 2.71 2.38
C LEU A 6 6.63 3.49 3.68
N GLY A 7 7.43 2.96 4.59
CA GLY A 7 7.83 3.65 5.80
C GLY A 7 9.08 4.52 5.65
N VAL A 8 9.74 4.52 4.49
CA VAL A 8 11.02 5.19 4.27
C VAL A 8 10.92 6.21 3.14
N VAL A 9 11.16 7.48 3.49
CA VAL A 9 11.20 8.58 2.51
C VAL A 9 12.25 8.28 1.44
N GLY A 10 11.83 8.30 0.18
CA GLY A 10 12.70 8.01 -0.98
C GLY A 10 12.66 6.56 -1.46
N GLU A 11 12.10 5.62 -0.69
CA GLU A 11 11.94 4.20 -1.07
C GLU A 11 10.49 3.83 -1.46
N GLN A 12 9.71 4.83 -1.85
CA GLN A 12 8.27 4.71 -2.15
C GLN A 12 7.91 5.39 -3.49
N PRO A 13 8.62 5.08 -4.61
CA PRO A 13 8.45 5.77 -5.89
C PRO A 13 7.03 5.68 -6.46
N HIS A 14 6.23 4.71 -6.04
CA HIS A 14 4.87 4.51 -6.53
C HIS A 14 3.79 5.02 -5.58
N LEU A 15 4.14 5.55 -4.40
CA LEU A 15 3.18 6.12 -3.46
C LEU A 15 2.70 7.50 -3.97
N LEU A 16 1.38 7.66 -4.14
CA LEU A 16 0.81 8.94 -4.50
C LEU A 16 0.63 9.82 -3.27
N ARG A 17 1.26 11.00 -3.28
CA ARG A 17 1.04 12.07 -2.30
C ARG A 17 0.00 13.04 -2.85
N GLN A 18 -1.24 12.92 -2.38
CA GLN A 18 -2.39 13.65 -2.95
C GLN A 18 -2.29 15.17 -2.78
N LYS A 19 -1.63 15.65 -1.72
CA LYS A 19 -1.43 17.08 -1.45
C LYS A 19 0.01 17.37 -1.08
N THR A 20 0.44 18.59 -1.37
CA THR A 20 1.69 19.14 -0.85
C THR A 20 1.55 19.45 0.65
N TRP A 21 2.68 19.59 1.35
CA TRP A 21 2.66 19.96 2.77
C TRP A 21 1.94 21.30 3.01
N GLN A 22 2.10 22.29 2.13
CA GLN A 22 1.40 23.58 2.25
C GLN A 22 -0.12 23.43 2.18
N GLN A 23 -0.62 22.45 1.42
CA GLN A 23 -2.05 22.18 1.24
C GLN A 23 -2.62 21.22 2.29
N ASP A 24 -1.77 20.48 3.01
CA ASP A 24 -2.15 19.52 4.04
C ASP A 24 -1.08 19.39 5.14
N PRO A 25 -0.83 20.46 5.92
CA PRO A 25 0.24 20.46 6.92
C PRO A 25 -0.01 19.46 8.06
N GLY A 26 -1.27 19.03 8.22
CA GLY A 26 -1.68 18.03 9.21
C GLY A 26 -1.67 16.59 8.71
N PHE A 27 -1.39 16.35 7.41
CA PHE A 27 -1.45 15.03 6.77
C PHE A 27 -2.79 14.32 6.99
N VAL A 28 -3.90 15.06 6.85
CA VAL A 28 -5.26 14.51 6.96
C VAL A 28 -5.69 13.85 5.65
N TYR A 29 -5.25 14.42 4.53
CA TYR A 29 -5.62 14.05 3.16
C TYR A 29 -4.41 13.57 2.35
N SER A 30 -3.32 13.20 3.00
CA SER A 30 -2.08 12.70 2.39
C SER A 30 -1.40 11.68 3.30
N PRO A 31 -0.62 10.74 2.74
CA PRO A 31 0.09 9.75 3.52
C PRO A 31 1.19 10.40 4.37
N ILE A 32 1.38 9.84 5.56
CA ILE A 32 2.49 10.13 6.45
C ILE A 32 3.23 8.84 6.79
N GLU A 33 4.55 8.90 6.79
CA GLU A 33 5.40 7.84 7.31
C GLU A 33 5.25 7.75 8.83
N TRP A 34 5.07 6.52 9.32
CA TRP A 34 4.90 6.24 10.74
C TRP A 34 5.88 5.17 11.17
N LEU A 35 6.43 5.32 12.38
CA LEU A 35 7.29 4.33 13.04
C LEU A 35 6.55 3.77 14.26
N ASP A 36 6.34 2.45 14.27
CA ASP A 36 5.92 1.73 15.47
C ASP A 36 7.12 1.55 16.39
N HIS A 37 7.27 2.44 17.38
CA HIS A 37 8.32 2.31 18.39
C HIS A 37 8.08 1.06 19.25
N LYS A 38 8.81 -0.01 18.96
CA LYS A 38 8.77 -1.29 19.69
C LYS A 38 10.17 -1.73 20.13
N PRO A 39 10.67 -1.22 21.26
CA PRO A 39 11.95 -1.64 21.83
C PRO A 39 12.00 -3.16 22.03
N GLY A 40 13.13 -3.79 21.66
CA GLY A 40 13.33 -5.23 21.81
C GLY A 40 12.58 -6.11 20.79
N SER A 41 11.95 -5.51 19.78
CA SER A 41 11.33 -6.29 18.69
C SER A 41 12.40 -6.98 17.83
N ASP A 42 12.11 -8.22 17.44
CA ASP A 42 12.87 -9.02 16.46
C ASP A 42 12.49 -8.72 14.99
N ARG A 43 11.65 -7.72 14.76
CA ARG A 43 11.15 -7.37 13.43
C ARG A 43 12.24 -6.71 12.60
N ARG A 44 12.20 -6.97 11.29
CA ARG A 44 12.98 -6.18 10.32
C ARG A 44 12.60 -4.70 10.43
N HIS A 45 13.55 -3.81 10.21
CA HIS A 45 13.30 -2.38 10.29
C HIS A 45 12.21 -1.92 9.30
N SER A 46 12.19 -2.51 8.09
CA SER A 46 11.14 -2.29 7.09
C SER A 46 9.75 -2.76 7.54
N GLN A 47 9.62 -3.46 8.67
CA GLN A 47 8.34 -3.88 9.27
C GLN A 47 7.94 -3.08 10.51
N LEU A 48 8.76 -2.10 10.90
CA LEU A 48 8.46 -1.16 11.98
C LEU A 48 7.96 0.18 11.42
N THR A 49 8.27 0.48 10.16
CA THR A 49 7.84 1.70 9.47
C THR A 49 6.76 1.40 8.43
N HIS A 50 5.89 2.37 8.14
CA HIS A 50 4.80 2.22 7.16
C HIS A 50 4.25 3.57 6.71
N ALA A 51 3.63 3.62 5.52
CA ALA A 51 2.82 4.78 5.12
C ALA A 51 1.42 4.63 5.72
N THR A 52 0.91 5.72 6.28
CA THR A 52 -0.44 5.79 6.86
C THR A 52 -1.24 6.93 6.26
N CYS A 53 -2.46 6.64 5.80
CA CYS A 53 -3.46 7.67 5.50
C CYS A 53 -4.50 7.71 6.62
N ARG A 54 -4.92 8.92 7.03
CA ARG A 54 -5.79 9.10 8.19
C ARG A 54 -7.28 9.02 7.83
N TYR A 55 -8.06 8.50 8.77
CA TYR A 55 -9.53 8.48 8.71
C TYR A 55 -10.04 7.83 7.41
N GLY A 56 -10.89 8.53 6.66
CA GLY A 56 -11.43 8.05 5.38
C GLY A 56 -10.51 8.27 4.18
N THR A 57 -9.36 8.92 4.33
CA THR A 57 -8.42 9.15 3.23
C THR A 57 -7.82 7.82 2.79
N PRO A 58 -7.94 7.44 1.50
CA PRO A 58 -7.34 6.21 1.00
C PRO A 58 -5.81 6.34 0.88
N LEU A 59 -5.12 5.21 1.00
CA LEU A 59 -3.74 5.09 0.52
C LEU A 59 -3.78 4.71 -0.96
N LEU A 60 -3.05 5.44 -1.79
CA LEU A 60 -3.06 5.30 -3.23
C LEU A 60 -1.65 5.04 -3.75
N MET A 61 -1.52 4.04 -4.62
CA MET A 61 -0.27 3.75 -5.33
C MET A 61 -0.49 3.67 -6.83
N ARG A 62 0.53 3.99 -7.62
CA ARG A 62 0.48 3.95 -9.08
C ARG A 62 1.80 3.49 -9.68
N TRP A 63 1.73 2.46 -10.50
CA TRP A 63 2.83 1.99 -11.36
C TRP A 63 2.54 2.36 -12.80
N GLU A 64 3.57 2.78 -13.53
CA GLU A 64 3.50 3.10 -14.95
C GLU A 64 4.55 2.30 -15.73
N GLY A 65 4.38 2.18 -17.05
CA GLY A 65 5.33 1.48 -17.91
C GLY A 65 5.31 -0.03 -17.73
N LEU A 66 4.20 -0.60 -17.28
CA LEU A 66 4.01 -2.04 -17.15
C LEU A 66 3.87 -2.72 -18.53
N ASP A 67 4.28 -3.98 -18.60
CA ASP A 67 4.05 -4.81 -19.77
C ASP A 67 2.57 -5.21 -19.83
N ARG A 68 1.87 -4.66 -20.82
CA ARG A 68 0.42 -4.82 -21.03
C ARG A 68 -0.05 -6.26 -21.23
N ARG A 69 0.87 -7.18 -21.54
CA ARG A 69 0.56 -8.60 -21.81
C ARG A 69 1.01 -9.54 -20.70
N ALA A 70 1.76 -9.03 -19.73
CA ALA A 70 2.27 -9.85 -18.64
C ALA A 70 1.26 -9.95 -17.51
N ALA A 71 1.23 -11.11 -16.85
CA ALA A 71 0.51 -11.31 -15.61
C ALA A 71 1.34 -10.81 -14.42
N TYR A 72 0.66 -10.26 -13.43
CA TYR A 72 1.28 -9.69 -12.23
C TYR A 72 0.62 -10.21 -10.96
N HIS A 73 1.39 -10.24 -9.88
CA HIS A 73 0.86 -10.34 -8.53
C HIS A 73 1.55 -9.33 -7.63
N ILE A 74 0.88 -8.95 -6.55
CA ILE A 74 1.52 -8.22 -5.45
C ILE A 74 1.85 -9.16 -4.31
N ASN A 75 2.96 -8.90 -3.65
CA ASN A 75 3.20 -9.35 -2.29
C ASN A 75 3.10 -8.13 -1.38
N VAL A 76 2.44 -8.22 -0.24
CA VAL A 76 2.20 -7.05 0.61
C VAL A 76 2.25 -7.41 2.09
N VAL A 77 2.90 -6.55 2.86
CA VAL A 77 2.90 -6.58 4.32
C VAL A 77 2.04 -5.42 4.82
N TYR A 78 1.06 -5.75 5.66
CA TYR A 78 0.23 -4.77 6.34
C TYR A 78 0.57 -4.74 7.82
N ARG A 79 1.17 -3.65 8.26
CA ARG A 79 1.35 -3.35 9.68
C ARG A 79 0.98 -1.89 9.94
N GLY A 80 0.54 -1.66 11.16
CA GLY A 80 0.21 -0.33 11.64
C GLY A 80 -0.59 -0.39 12.93
N PRO A 81 -0.71 0.74 13.64
CA PRO A 81 -1.44 0.85 14.89
C PRO A 81 -2.97 0.77 14.67
N PHE A 82 -3.73 0.71 15.78
CA PHE A 82 -5.19 0.91 15.83
C PHE A 82 -6.09 -0.18 15.20
N GLY A 83 -5.53 -1.29 14.71
CA GLY A 83 -6.30 -2.43 14.21
C GLY A 83 -7.26 -2.10 13.05
N PRO A 84 -6.77 -1.48 11.96
CA PRO A 84 -7.62 -1.12 10.84
C PRO A 84 -8.11 -2.34 10.08
N GLN A 85 -9.28 -2.19 9.47
CA GLN A 85 -9.78 -3.08 8.43
C GLN A 85 -9.97 -2.29 7.15
N PHE A 86 -9.59 -2.86 6.01
CA PHE A 86 -9.61 -2.16 4.73
C PHE A 86 -9.74 -3.14 3.55
N THR A 87 -10.30 -2.63 2.45
CA THR A 87 -10.28 -3.29 1.14
C THR A 87 -9.14 -2.76 0.29
N CYS A 88 -8.65 -3.55 -0.67
CA CYS A 88 -7.79 -3.08 -1.75
C CYS A 88 -8.49 -3.28 -3.09
N LYS A 89 -8.51 -2.23 -3.93
CA LYS A 89 -9.06 -2.25 -5.29
C LYS A 89 -8.09 -1.63 -6.28
N THR A 90 -8.21 -2.00 -7.54
CA THR A 90 -7.57 -1.30 -8.65
C THR A 90 -8.29 0.02 -8.95
N ASP A 91 -7.66 0.90 -9.71
CA ASP A 91 -8.23 2.16 -10.18
C ASP A 91 -9.42 2.00 -11.13
N ASP A 92 -9.51 0.86 -11.83
CA ASP A 92 -10.68 0.46 -12.62
C ASP A 92 -11.74 -0.32 -11.82
N GLY A 93 -11.55 -0.48 -10.51
CA GLY A 93 -12.56 -0.96 -9.57
C GLY A 93 -12.56 -2.46 -9.26
N HIS A 94 -11.64 -3.25 -9.83
CA HIS A 94 -11.50 -4.66 -9.49
C HIS A 94 -11.03 -4.85 -8.05
N LEU A 95 -11.64 -5.79 -7.34
CA LEU A 95 -11.27 -6.11 -5.96
C LEU A 95 -10.01 -7.00 -5.94
N ILE A 96 -8.95 -6.52 -5.30
CA ILE A 96 -7.73 -7.31 -5.04
C ILE A 96 -7.92 -8.18 -3.80
N HIS A 97 -8.49 -7.60 -2.73
CA HIS A 97 -8.97 -8.38 -1.59
C HIS A 97 -10.10 -7.67 -0.83
N ALA A 98 -10.95 -8.48 -0.21
CA ALA A 98 -12.01 -8.02 0.69
C ALA A 98 -11.45 -7.37 1.97
N SER A 99 -12.35 -6.88 2.83
CA SER A 99 -12.00 -6.25 4.10
C SER A 99 -11.12 -7.17 4.95
N ARG A 100 -9.94 -6.70 5.32
CA ARG A 100 -9.01 -7.40 6.21
C ARG A 100 -8.19 -6.42 7.04
N GLY A 101 -7.55 -6.91 8.09
CA GLY A 101 -6.57 -6.13 8.87
C GLY A 101 -5.12 -6.50 8.55
N ASN A 102 -4.23 -6.14 9.50
CA ASN A 102 -2.79 -6.37 9.43
C ASN A 102 -2.41 -7.83 9.09
N THR A 103 -1.23 -8.01 8.49
CA THR A 103 -0.56 -9.29 8.32
C THR A 103 0.39 -9.57 9.49
N ASP A 104 0.84 -10.80 9.52
CA ASP A 104 2.10 -11.22 10.12
C ASP A 104 3.32 -10.68 9.33
N SER A 105 4.52 -11.18 9.64
CA SER A 105 5.78 -10.71 9.01
C SER A 105 5.98 -11.26 7.60
N THR A 106 5.22 -12.29 7.21
CA THR A 106 5.28 -12.85 5.86
C THR A 106 4.39 -12.03 4.93
N PRO A 107 4.89 -11.60 3.76
CA PRO A 107 4.05 -10.95 2.77
C PRO A 107 2.92 -11.86 2.31
N VAL A 108 1.72 -11.32 2.14
CA VAL A 108 0.58 -12.03 1.55
C VAL A 108 0.49 -11.71 0.07
N SER A 109 0.24 -12.72 -0.75
CA SER A 109 0.19 -12.60 -2.20
C SER A 109 -1.24 -12.41 -2.73
N TYR A 110 -1.40 -11.53 -3.70
CA TYR A 110 -2.66 -11.34 -4.43
C TYR A 110 -2.40 -11.18 -5.93
N SER A 111 -3.14 -11.93 -6.77
CA SER A 111 -3.09 -11.76 -8.22
C SER A 111 -3.69 -10.42 -8.64
N ILE A 112 -3.09 -9.80 -9.64
CA ILE A 112 -3.64 -8.60 -10.29
C ILE A 112 -4.43 -9.04 -11.53
N PRO A 113 -5.70 -8.66 -11.68
CA PRO A 113 -6.46 -8.93 -12.90
C PRO A 113 -5.77 -8.32 -14.13
N GLN A 114 -5.66 -9.08 -15.23
CA GLN A 114 -5.00 -8.61 -16.45
C GLN A 114 -5.60 -7.31 -17.01
N ALA A 115 -6.92 -7.13 -16.85
CA ALA A 115 -7.61 -5.92 -17.28
C ALA A 115 -7.02 -4.65 -16.64
N ALA A 116 -6.63 -4.74 -15.36
CA ALA A 116 -6.13 -3.62 -14.56
C ALA A 116 -4.67 -3.22 -14.87
N THR A 117 -4.00 -3.92 -15.80
CA THR A 117 -2.66 -3.56 -16.29
C THR A 117 -2.61 -3.42 -17.81
N SER A 118 -3.75 -3.53 -18.48
CA SER A 118 -3.84 -3.63 -19.94
C SER A 118 -3.43 -2.35 -20.69
N ASP A 119 -3.47 -1.20 -20.04
CA ASP A 119 -3.00 0.09 -20.55
C ASP A 119 -1.52 0.38 -20.21
N GLY A 120 -0.91 -0.46 -19.38
CA GLY A 120 0.47 -0.31 -18.89
C GLY A 120 0.58 0.51 -17.61
N VAL A 121 -0.56 0.80 -16.97
CA VAL A 121 -0.64 1.49 -15.69
C VAL A 121 -1.38 0.56 -14.71
N LEU A 122 -0.97 0.58 -13.44
CA LEU A 122 -1.72 -0.05 -12.35
C LEU A 122 -1.93 0.99 -11.26
N GLY A 123 -3.17 1.32 -10.94
CA GLY A 123 -3.51 2.02 -9.71
C GLY A 123 -3.97 1.03 -8.64
N LEU A 124 -3.56 1.23 -7.39
CA LEU A 124 -4.12 0.52 -6.24
C LEU A 124 -4.61 1.50 -5.18
N GLN A 125 -5.78 1.21 -4.62
CA GLN A 125 -6.43 1.98 -3.58
C GLN A 125 -6.77 1.09 -2.38
N TRP A 126 -6.24 1.46 -1.22
CA TRP A 126 -6.66 0.91 0.07
C TRP A 126 -7.64 1.84 0.75
N GLN A 127 -8.84 1.33 1.05
CA GLN A 127 -9.92 2.08 1.67
C GLN A 127 -10.29 1.47 3.01
N LEU A 128 -10.29 2.28 4.07
CA LEU A 128 -10.72 1.89 5.40
C LEU A 128 -12.20 1.49 5.40
N THR A 129 -12.54 0.37 6.06
CA THR A 129 -13.90 -0.15 6.18
C THR A 129 -14.46 -0.10 7.60
N ASN A 130 -13.60 0.01 8.61
CA ASN A 130 -14.02 0.24 10.00
C ASN A 130 -13.75 1.70 10.43
N GLN A 131 -14.32 2.12 11.57
CA GLN A 131 -14.19 3.50 12.05
C GLN A 131 -12.98 3.67 12.98
N VAL A 132 -11.77 3.53 12.44
CA VAL A 132 -10.51 3.78 13.18
C VAL A 132 -9.65 4.86 12.52
N ARG A 133 -8.38 4.98 12.93
CA ARG A 133 -7.53 6.14 12.61
C ARG A 133 -6.94 6.17 11.21
N GLY A 134 -7.11 5.14 10.39
CA GLY A 134 -6.56 5.13 9.04
C GLY A 134 -6.10 3.76 8.55
N VAL A 135 -5.60 3.74 7.32
CA VAL A 135 -5.01 2.54 6.70
C VAL A 135 -3.50 2.66 6.65
N SER A 136 -2.81 1.54 6.86
CA SER A 136 -1.36 1.47 6.86
C SER A 136 -0.86 0.33 5.97
N VAL A 137 0.11 0.63 5.11
CA VAL A 137 0.80 -0.36 4.26
C VAL A 137 2.30 -0.21 4.49
N THR A 138 2.99 -1.34 4.65
CA THR A 138 4.37 -1.40 5.14
C THR A 138 5.35 -1.65 4.02
N GLU A 139 5.26 -2.82 3.39
CA GLU A 139 6.10 -3.22 2.28
C GLU A 139 5.18 -3.73 1.15
N ILE A 140 5.53 -3.44 -0.09
CA ILE A 140 4.83 -4.01 -1.24
C ILE A 140 5.81 -4.32 -2.36
N TRP A 141 5.56 -5.44 -3.04
CA TRP A 141 6.25 -5.83 -4.25
C TRP A 141 5.21 -5.98 -5.36
N LEU A 142 5.49 -5.44 -6.54
CA LEU A 142 4.76 -5.78 -7.77
C LEU A 142 5.64 -6.68 -8.62
N ILE A 143 5.23 -7.94 -8.78
CA ILE A 143 6.04 -8.98 -9.40
C ILE A 143 5.40 -9.39 -10.72
N LYS A 144 6.14 -9.21 -11.82
CA LYS A 144 5.82 -9.79 -13.12
C LYS A 144 6.00 -11.30 -13.00
N GLN A 145 4.98 -12.08 -13.33
CA GLN A 145 5.07 -13.53 -13.37
C GLN A 145 6.02 -13.94 -14.51
N GLN A 146 6.88 -14.93 -14.24
CA GLN A 146 7.70 -15.55 -15.28
C GLN A 146 6.86 -16.63 -15.95
N ASP A 147 6.92 -16.69 -17.28
CA ASP A 147 6.37 -17.79 -18.07
C ASP A 147 7.16 -19.09 -17.83
#